data_AF-J0K2G4-F1
#
_entry.id   AF-J0K2G4-F1
#
_cell.length_a   1.000
_cell.length_b   1.000
_cell.length_c   1.000
_cell.angle_alpha   90.00
_cell.angle_beta   90.00
_cell.angle_gamma   90.00
#
_symmetry.space_group_name_H-M   'P 1'
#
loop_
_entity.id
_entity.type
_entity.pdbx_description
1 polymer ?
#
loop_
_entity_poly.entity_id
_entity_poly.type
_entity_poly.pdbx_seq_one_letter_code
_entity_poly.pdbx_strand_id
1 'polypeptide(L)'
;MNANASTRPPALPLAITMGDPAGIGPEIIAQWATARGTGAAPYVVVGDVGALQRAAATVGAPLQVRPVGDQLEGLHEALRQGALPVLQACAPLPADLPMGRVDARAGAAAHACVQRAIDLALAGSVAGIVTAPLHKEALRAAGVLHPGHTEMLAERAGTTDFAMMLANSELRVLLVSIHLALRDAIAAVTPESELRAIRLAHRACRAYGIAQPRVAVAGLNPHAGEGGLFGHEDRDIIAPAIAAARAEGIDATGPWPGDTVFMRARQGAFDIVVAQYHDQGLIPVKYLGVDQGVNITVGLPFVRTSVDHGTAFDIAGTGRADASSLGHAVDQAVAMVTATQATPPPGQPLPEFIFMLTRHDQTITDALGQLPAVLAAGVRHIGFKDIGLPWAALQRLADAIHAAGAVSYLEVVSQDEASEVASARAAVALGVDVLMGGTRPEAVLPLLRGTPIRYYPFAGRVVGHPSVLQGTVEDVVASARRIAALEGVHGLDLLAYRFAGDAAEVPALMAAVCSAVDKPVVIAGSIDRAERIAAVVAGQAAGFTVGTAALDGAFEVTGVVPHGLAGQLCAIQTVLQGAVAQA
;
A
#
# COMPACT_ATOMS: atom_id res chain seq x y z
N MET A 1 -37.80 2.57 -15.66
CA MET A 1 -36.57 2.18 -16.38
C MET A 1 -35.40 2.52 -15.47
N ASN A 2 -34.68 1.48 -15.04
CA ASN A 2 -33.69 1.55 -13.98
C ASN A 2 -32.43 2.31 -14.40
N ALA A 3 -32.03 3.30 -13.62
CA ALA A 3 -30.68 3.85 -13.62
C ALA A 3 -30.35 4.32 -12.21
N ASN A 4 -29.90 3.40 -11.36
CA ASN A 4 -29.14 3.75 -10.17
C ASN A 4 -27.89 2.87 -10.18
N ALA A 5 -26.98 3.20 -11.09
CA ALA A 5 -25.64 2.64 -11.10
C ALA A 5 -24.90 3.26 -9.91
N SER A 6 -24.68 2.43 -8.89
CA SER A 6 -23.81 2.73 -7.75
C SER A 6 -22.43 3.18 -8.26
N THR A 7 -22.13 4.47 -8.14
CA THR A 7 -20.87 5.06 -8.59
C THR A 7 -19.78 4.80 -7.55
N ARG A 8 -19.14 3.63 -7.64
CA ARG A 8 -17.82 3.40 -7.06
C ARG A 8 -16.85 4.44 -7.67
N PRO A 9 -15.97 5.12 -6.91
CA PRO A 9 -14.96 5.97 -7.53
C PRO A 9 -14.14 5.15 -8.55
N PRO A 10 -13.79 5.73 -9.71
CA PRO A 10 -13.09 4.97 -10.74
C PRO A 10 -11.75 4.48 -10.17
N ALA A 11 -11.48 3.18 -10.33
CA ALA A 11 -10.19 2.61 -9.97
C ALA A 11 -9.08 3.38 -10.70
N LEU A 12 -7.99 3.71 -10.01
CA LEU A 12 -6.82 4.31 -10.65
C LEU A 12 -6.28 3.38 -11.76
N PRO A 13 -5.82 3.91 -12.89
CA PRO A 13 -5.33 3.10 -14.00
C PRO A 13 -3.96 2.48 -13.69
N LEU A 14 -3.63 1.37 -14.33
CA LEU A 14 -2.26 0.89 -14.44
C LEU A 14 -1.52 1.66 -15.56
N ALA A 15 -0.26 2.04 -15.33
CA ALA A 15 0.62 2.56 -16.37
C ALA A 15 1.36 1.40 -17.05
N ILE A 16 1.17 1.22 -18.35
CA ILE A 16 1.89 0.23 -19.15
C ILE A 16 2.96 0.94 -19.97
N THR A 17 4.24 0.76 -19.66
CA THR A 17 5.30 1.38 -20.47
C THR A 17 5.48 0.62 -21.78
N MET A 18 5.57 1.35 -22.90
CA MET A 18 5.72 0.77 -24.25
C MET A 18 6.97 -0.13 -24.42
N GLY A 19 8.01 0.09 -23.62
CA GLY A 19 9.30 -0.59 -23.78
C GLY A 19 10.12 -0.01 -24.93
N ASP A 20 10.99 -0.82 -25.52
CA ASP A 20 11.75 -0.44 -26.70
C ASP A 20 10.83 -0.43 -27.95
N PRO A 21 10.63 0.72 -28.61
CA PRO A 21 9.75 0.83 -29.78
C PRO A 21 10.26 0.08 -31.02
N ALA A 22 11.54 -0.28 -31.08
CA ALA A 22 12.09 -1.14 -32.13
C ALA A 22 11.97 -2.64 -31.81
N GLY A 23 11.51 -3.00 -30.60
CA GLY A 23 11.20 -4.37 -30.20
C GLY A 23 9.73 -4.73 -30.32
N ILE A 24 9.35 -5.86 -29.72
CA ILE A 24 7.96 -6.38 -29.74
C ILE A 24 7.00 -5.69 -28.75
N GLY A 25 7.50 -4.82 -27.86
CA GLY A 25 6.70 -4.18 -26.81
C GLY A 25 5.41 -3.52 -27.32
N PRO A 26 5.47 -2.66 -28.36
CA PRO A 26 4.28 -2.09 -28.99
C PRO A 26 3.28 -3.14 -29.53
N GLU A 27 3.76 -4.22 -30.14
CA GLU A 27 2.91 -5.27 -30.73
C GLU A 27 2.15 -6.05 -29.66
N ILE A 28 2.83 -6.49 -28.59
CA ILE A 28 2.19 -7.24 -27.51
C ILE A 28 1.16 -6.39 -26.75
N ILE A 29 1.40 -5.07 -26.62
CA ILE A 29 0.43 -4.16 -26.00
C ILE A 29 -0.84 -4.06 -26.86
N ALA A 30 -0.69 -3.91 -28.18
CA ALA A 30 -1.83 -3.84 -29.09
C ALA A 30 -2.64 -5.15 -29.12
N GLN A 31 -1.97 -6.30 -29.16
CA GLN A 31 -2.60 -7.61 -29.08
C GLN A 31 -3.33 -7.82 -27.74
N TRP A 32 -2.65 -7.53 -26.61
CA TRP A 32 -3.24 -7.65 -25.27
C TRP A 32 -4.47 -6.77 -25.10
N ALA A 33 -4.39 -5.51 -25.51
CA ALA A 33 -5.50 -4.57 -25.43
C ALA A 33 -6.70 -5.02 -26.27
N THR A 34 -6.45 -5.66 -27.41
CA THR A 34 -7.51 -6.21 -28.28
C THR A 34 -8.21 -7.38 -27.61
N ALA A 35 -7.45 -8.28 -26.97
CA ALA A 35 -7.97 -9.50 -26.36
C ALA A 35 -8.72 -9.25 -25.04
N ARG A 36 -8.38 -8.19 -24.31
CA ARG A 36 -8.88 -7.92 -22.93
C ARG A 36 -10.37 -7.57 -22.86
N GLY A 37 -10.95 -6.98 -23.90
CA GLY A 37 -12.37 -6.57 -23.93
C GLY A 37 -12.74 -5.44 -22.96
N THR A 38 -14.03 -5.08 -22.91
CA THR A 38 -14.57 -3.97 -22.09
C THR A 38 -14.98 -4.48 -20.70
N GLY A 39 -14.32 -4.02 -19.63
CA GLY A 39 -14.71 -4.35 -18.24
C GLY A 39 -13.55 -4.64 -17.27
N ALA A 40 -12.33 -4.69 -17.79
CA ALA A 40 -11.16 -4.94 -16.98
C ALA A 40 -10.58 -3.64 -16.36
N ALA A 41 -9.68 -3.77 -15.38
CA ALA A 41 -9.09 -2.62 -14.68
C ALA A 41 -8.54 -1.57 -15.67
N PRO A 42 -8.76 -0.27 -15.41
CA PRO A 42 -8.35 0.79 -16.31
C PRO A 42 -6.83 0.82 -16.46
N TYR A 43 -6.36 1.27 -17.62
CA TYR A 43 -4.95 1.33 -17.93
C TYR A 43 -4.66 2.47 -18.90
N VAL A 44 -3.43 2.97 -18.89
CA VAL A 44 -2.89 3.91 -19.87
C VAL A 44 -1.55 3.39 -20.37
N VAL A 45 -1.31 3.47 -21.68
CA VAL A 45 0.01 3.17 -22.22
C VAL A 45 0.87 4.42 -22.19
N VAL A 46 2.04 4.35 -21.56
CA VAL A 46 3.03 5.42 -21.53
C VAL A 46 4.03 5.14 -22.65
N GLY A 47 3.95 5.90 -23.74
CA GLY A 47 4.56 5.50 -25.01
C GLY A 47 4.59 6.59 -26.08
N ASP A 48 4.86 6.18 -27.32
CA ASP A 48 4.71 7.00 -28.52
C ASP A 48 3.42 6.59 -29.26
N VAL A 49 2.56 7.58 -29.54
CA VAL A 49 1.28 7.36 -30.22
C VAL A 49 1.48 6.77 -31.61
N GLY A 50 2.46 7.28 -32.36
CA GLY A 50 2.75 6.81 -33.72
C GLY A 50 3.27 5.38 -33.76
N ALA A 51 4.15 4.99 -32.84
CA ALA A 51 4.68 3.64 -32.71
C ALA A 51 3.57 2.63 -32.39
N LEU A 52 2.66 2.96 -31.47
CA LEU A 52 1.53 2.10 -31.13
C LEU A 52 0.50 2.01 -32.26
N GLN A 53 0.29 3.08 -33.04
CA GLN A 53 -0.54 3.03 -34.26
C GLN A 53 0.04 2.07 -35.30
N ARG A 54 1.36 2.15 -35.55
CA ARG A 54 2.05 1.23 -36.46
C ARG A 54 1.97 -0.21 -35.97
N ALA A 55 2.19 -0.44 -34.67
CA ALA A 55 2.12 -1.77 -34.09
C ALA A 55 0.71 -2.37 -34.18
N ALA A 56 -0.34 -1.57 -33.89
CA ALA A 56 -1.73 -1.99 -34.06
C ALA A 56 -2.03 -2.39 -35.51
N ALA A 57 -1.51 -1.65 -36.49
CA ALA A 57 -1.62 -2.01 -37.90
C ALA A 57 -0.87 -3.31 -38.25
N THR A 58 0.36 -3.47 -37.75
CA THR A 58 1.18 -4.68 -37.97
C THR A 58 0.50 -5.95 -37.46
N VAL A 59 -0.13 -5.91 -36.30
CA VAL A 59 -0.83 -7.07 -35.71
C VAL A 59 -2.28 -7.21 -36.20
N GLY A 60 -2.77 -6.30 -37.05
CA GLY A 60 -4.15 -6.27 -37.51
C GLY A 60 -5.18 -6.01 -36.41
N ALA A 61 -4.79 -5.33 -35.33
CA ALA A 61 -5.68 -5.01 -34.22
C ALA A 61 -6.74 -3.98 -34.64
N PRO A 62 -8.05 -4.24 -34.42
CA PRO A 62 -9.12 -3.29 -34.69
C PRO A 62 -9.23 -2.21 -33.60
N LEU A 63 -8.10 -1.65 -33.17
CA LEU A 63 -8.01 -0.68 -32.08
C LEU A 63 -7.68 0.71 -32.61
N GLN A 64 -8.46 1.70 -32.19
CA GLN A 64 -8.09 3.09 -32.39
C GLN A 64 -7.11 3.51 -31.28
N VAL A 65 -5.94 4.04 -31.66
CA VAL A 65 -5.01 4.63 -30.69
C VAL A 65 -5.41 6.08 -30.42
N ARG A 66 -5.62 6.43 -29.15
CA ARG A 66 -6.09 7.75 -28.71
C ARG A 66 -5.06 8.40 -27.77
N PRO A 67 -4.52 9.57 -28.10
CA PRO A 67 -3.71 10.32 -27.14
C PRO A 67 -4.55 10.75 -25.95
N VAL A 68 -3.98 10.70 -24.75
CA VAL A 68 -4.52 11.30 -23.52
C VAL A 68 -3.66 12.49 -23.08
N GLY A 69 -4.25 13.41 -22.31
CA GLY A 69 -3.54 14.56 -21.77
C GLY A 69 -2.51 14.18 -20.71
N ASP A 70 -1.66 15.14 -20.34
CA ASP A 70 -0.54 14.93 -19.41
C ASP A 70 -0.99 14.49 -18.01
N GLN A 71 -2.21 14.86 -17.59
CA GLN A 71 -2.82 14.42 -16.33
C GLN A 71 -3.85 13.31 -16.56
N LEU A 72 -3.69 12.55 -17.65
CA LEU A 72 -4.56 11.46 -18.07
C LEU A 72 -5.98 11.91 -18.49
N GLU A 73 -6.13 13.16 -18.94
CA GLU A 73 -7.39 13.68 -19.47
C GLU A 73 -7.81 12.90 -20.71
N GLY A 74 -9.08 12.51 -20.78
CA GLY A 74 -9.63 11.72 -21.89
C GLY A 74 -9.41 10.21 -21.79
N LEU A 75 -8.71 9.73 -20.75
CA LEU A 75 -8.46 8.30 -20.52
C LEU A 75 -9.75 7.45 -20.48
N HIS A 76 -10.68 7.81 -19.59
CA HIS A 76 -11.93 7.06 -19.41
C HIS A 76 -12.77 7.05 -20.69
N GLU A 77 -12.75 8.15 -21.44
CA GLU A 77 -13.47 8.27 -22.70
C GLU A 77 -12.87 7.35 -23.77
N ALA A 78 -11.53 7.32 -23.89
CA ALA A 78 -10.85 6.40 -24.80
C ALA A 78 -11.16 4.93 -24.46
N LEU A 79 -11.07 4.54 -23.19
CA LEU A 79 -11.39 3.18 -22.76
C LEU A 79 -12.85 2.81 -23.05
N ARG A 80 -13.80 3.73 -22.81
CA ARG A 80 -15.23 3.53 -23.08
C ARG A 80 -15.53 3.35 -24.58
N GLN A 81 -14.71 3.94 -25.45
CA GLN A 81 -14.78 3.76 -26.91
C GLN A 81 -14.08 2.49 -27.39
N GLY A 82 -13.48 1.68 -26.50
CA GLY A 82 -12.66 0.54 -26.88
C GLY A 82 -11.35 0.94 -27.55
N ALA A 83 -10.89 2.17 -27.36
CA ALA A 83 -9.63 2.67 -27.89
C ALA A 83 -8.46 2.33 -26.95
N LEU A 84 -7.24 2.36 -27.50
CA LEU A 84 -5.99 2.26 -26.75
C LEU A 84 -5.57 3.67 -26.27
N PRO A 85 -5.72 4.01 -24.97
CA PRO A 85 -5.28 5.30 -24.44
C PRO A 85 -3.76 5.35 -24.34
N VAL A 86 -3.15 6.40 -24.90
CA VAL A 86 -1.70 6.58 -24.92
C VAL A 86 -1.33 7.95 -24.38
N LEU A 87 -0.55 7.98 -23.30
CA LEU A 87 0.15 9.17 -22.85
C LEU A 87 1.44 9.31 -23.65
N GLN A 88 1.56 10.37 -24.45
CA GLN A 88 2.78 10.67 -25.21
C GLN A 88 3.89 11.10 -24.25
N ALA A 89 4.82 10.19 -23.94
CA ALA A 89 5.85 10.41 -22.92
C ALA A 89 7.26 10.64 -23.49
N CYS A 90 7.41 10.62 -24.81
CA CYS A 90 8.68 10.82 -25.49
C CYS A 90 8.49 11.70 -26.74
N ALA A 91 9.61 12.15 -27.32
CA ALA A 91 9.57 12.85 -28.60
C ALA A 91 8.98 11.92 -29.69
N PRO A 92 8.13 12.44 -30.59
CA PRO A 92 7.53 11.63 -31.65
C PRO A 92 8.57 10.84 -32.43
N LEU A 93 8.40 9.52 -32.49
CA LEU A 93 9.33 8.65 -33.18
C LEU A 93 9.06 8.64 -34.69
N PRO A 94 10.12 8.65 -35.51
CA PRO A 94 9.95 8.68 -36.96
C PRO A 94 9.37 7.35 -37.47
N ALA A 95 8.62 7.43 -38.56
CA ALA A 95 7.94 6.27 -39.14
C ALA A 95 8.91 5.20 -39.68
N ASP A 96 10.16 5.58 -39.96
CA ASP A 96 11.22 4.73 -40.49
C ASP A 96 12.18 4.19 -39.41
N LEU A 97 11.81 4.25 -38.13
CA LEU A 97 12.58 3.64 -37.04
C LEU A 97 12.84 2.15 -37.36
N PRO A 98 14.10 1.68 -37.41
CA PRO A 98 14.42 0.34 -37.88
C PRO A 98 14.03 -0.71 -36.83
N MET A 99 12.99 -1.50 -37.14
CA MET A 99 12.55 -2.61 -36.28
C MET A 99 13.64 -3.67 -36.14
N GLY A 100 13.76 -4.23 -34.93
CA GLY A 100 14.72 -5.29 -34.62
C GLY A 100 16.19 -4.85 -34.59
N ARG A 101 16.46 -3.54 -34.52
CA ARG A 101 17.82 -2.99 -34.50
C ARG A 101 18.00 -2.03 -33.34
N VAL A 102 19.22 -2.02 -32.80
CA VAL A 102 19.64 -1.05 -31.78
C VAL A 102 19.59 0.36 -32.38
N ASP A 103 18.82 1.24 -31.75
CA ASP A 103 18.71 2.65 -32.13
C ASP A 103 18.67 3.53 -30.87
N ALA A 104 19.47 4.59 -30.83
CA ALA A 104 19.54 5.51 -29.69
C ALA A 104 18.20 6.24 -29.44
N ARG A 105 17.42 6.51 -30.49
CA ARG A 105 16.09 7.13 -30.36
C ARG A 105 15.11 6.20 -29.64
N ALA A 106 15.20 4.90 -29.94
CA ALA A 106 14.40 3.88 -29.30
C ALA A 106 14.74 3.74 -27.81
N GLY A 107 16.04 3.72 -27.48
CA GLY A 107 16.51 3.73 -26.09
C GLY A 107 16.07 4.97 -25.32
N ALA A 108 16.20 6.17 -25.91
CA ALA A 108 15.77 7.42 -25.29
C ALA A 108 14.26 7.43 -25.01
N ALA A 109 13.45 6.96 -25.97
CA ALA A 109 12.00 6.84 -25.82
C ALA A 109 11.61 5.86 -24.72
N ALA A 110 12.21 4.66 -24.70
CA ALA A 110 11.95 3.66 -23.66
C ALA A 110 12.27 4.21 -22.26
N HIS A 111 13.42 4.89 -22.11
CA HIS A 111 13.80 5.52 -20.86
C HIS A 111 12.79 6.59 -20.43
N ALA A 112 12.42 7.52 -21.32
CA ALA A 112 11.45 8.58 -21.02
C ALA A 112 10.09 8.01 -20.59
N CYS A 113 9.63 6.93 -21.22
CA CYS A 113 8.39 6.26 -20.83
C CYS A 113 8.45 5.68 -19.42
N VAL A 114 9.57 5.04 -19.05
CA VAL A 114 9.78 4.52 -17.69
C VAL A 114 9.81 5.64 -16.66
N GLN A 115 10.57 6.72 -16.93
CA GLN A 115 10.64 7.87 -16.02
C GLN A 115 9.26 8.50 -15.82
N ARG A 116 8.49 8.69 -16.89
CA ARG A 116 7.14 9.26 -16.81
C ARG A 116 6.17 8.36 -16.04
N ALA A 117 6.23 7.05 -16.23
CA ALA A 117 5.41 6.10 -15.49
C ALA A 117 5.72 6.12 -13.99
N ILE A 118 7.00 6.24 -13.62
CA ILE A 118 7.42 6.39 -12.23
C ILE A 118 6.85 7.67 -11.62
N ASP A 119 6.93 8.80 -12.33
CA ASP A 119 6.39 10.08 -11.84
C ASP A 119 4.90 10.00 -11.56
N LEU A 120 4.14 9.36 -12.46
CA LEU A 120 2.71 9.14 -12.28
C LEU A 120 2.43 8.26 -11.05
N ALA A 121 3.25 7.22 -10.82
CA ALA A 121 3.07 6.31 -9.70
C ALA A 121 3.40 6.98 -8.36
N LEU A 122 4.50 7.74 -8.30
CA LEU A 122 4.87 8.54 -7.13
C LEU A 122 3.84 9.62 -6.81
N ALA A 123 3.24 10.22 -7.85
CA ALA A 123 2.15 11.20 -7.70
C ALA A 123 0.78 10.57 -7.39
N GLY A 124 0.68 9.24 -7.25
CA GLY A 124 -0.59 8.53 -7.01
C GLY A 124 -1.60 8.63 -8.15
N SER A 125 -1.17 9.03 -9.35
CA SER A 125 -2.04 9.18 -10.53
C SER A 125 -2.32 7.84 -11.22
N VAL A 126 -1.51 6.82 -10.93
CA VAL A 126 -1.67 5.44 -11.42
C VAL A 126 -1.53 4.48 -10.25
N ALA A 127 -2.20 3.34 -10.32
CA ALA A 127 -2.21 2.37 -9.24
C ALA A 127 -0.96 1.48 -9.19
N GLY A 128 -0.24 1.39 -10.32
CA GLY A 128 0.95 0.58 -10.47
C GLY A 128 1.49 0.64 -11.90
N ILE A 129 2.66 0.06 -12.10
CA ILE A 129 3.37 0.07 -13.39
C ILE A 129 3.52 -1.35 -13.91
N VAL A 130 3.24 -1.55 -15.19
CA VAL A 130 3.55 -2.77 -15.93
C VAL A 130 4.52 -2.40 -17.03
N THR A 131 5.63 -3.13 -17.11
CA THR A 131 6.72 -2.78 -18.05
C THR A 131 6.87 -3.81 -19.15
N ALA A 132 6.73 -3.36 -20.41
CA ALA A 132 7.15 -4.12 -21.58
C ALA A 132 8.69 -4.14 -21.73
N PRO A 133 9.27 -5.02 -22.56
CA PRO A 133 10.71 -5.18 -22.65
C PRO A 133 11.43 -3.94 -23.18
N LEU A 134 12.65 -3.67 -22.68
CA LEU A 134 13.56 -2.67 -23.23
C LEU A 134 14.92 -3.27 -23.58
N HIS A 135 15.67 -2.61 -24.48
CA HIS A 135 16.99 -3.08 -24.92
C HIS A 135 18.14 -2.31 -24.25
N LYS A 136 19.03 -3.01 -23.55
CA LYS A 136 20.15 -2.40 -22.80
C LYS A 136 21.13 -1.65 -23.70
N GLU A 137 21.43 -2.18 -24.89
CA GLU A 137 22.35 -1.52 -25.81
C GLU A 137 21.71 -0.27 -26.45
N ALA A 138 20.39 -0.26 -26.62
CA ALA A 138 19.68 0.92 -27.14
C ALA A 138 19.70 2.04 -26.09
N LEU A 139 19.48 1.71 -24.81
CA LEU A 139 19.65 2.64 -23.69
C LEU A 139 21.08 3.21 -23.66
N ARG A 140 22.11 2.36 -23.77
CA ARG A 140 23.50 2.81 -23.81
C ARG A 140 23.78 3.72 -25.00
N ALA A 141 23.26 3.39 -26.19
CA ALA A 141 23.37 4.23 -27.38
C ALA A 141 22.69 5.60 -27.19
N ALA A 142 21.65 5.67 -26.36
CA ALA A 142 20.98 6.90 -25.95
C ALA A 142 21.71 7.69 -24.84
N GLY A 143 22.86 7.20 -24.35
CA GLY A 143 23.59 7.80 -23.24
C GLY A 143 23.05 7.44 -21.85
N VAL A 144 22.09 6.51 -21.76
CA VAL A 144 21.50 6.05 -20.49
C VAL A 144 22.38 4.92 -19.93
N LEU A 145 22.97 5.14 -18.75
CA LEU A 145 23.95 4.22 -18.16
C LEU A 145 23.35 3.17 -17.22
N HIS A 146 22.05 3.27 -16.92
CA HIS A 146 21.36 2.31 -16.05
C HIS A 146 21.45 0.88 -16.63
N PRO A 147 21.66 -0.14 -15.78
CA PRO A 147 21.78 -1.53 -16.23
C PRO A 147 20.44 -2.17 -16.62
N GLY A 148 19.30 -1.62 -16.20
CA GLY A 148 17.97 -2.14 -16.51
C GLY A 148 16.82 -1.37 -15.86
N HIS A 149 15.61 -1.92 -15.97
CA HIS A 149 14.39 -1.33 -15.39
C HIS A 149 14.49 -1.16 -13.88
N THR A 150 14.91 -2.22 -13.18
CA THR A 150 14.87 -2.29 -11.71
C THR A 150 15.69 -1.16 -11.09
N GLU A 151 16.86 -0.87 -11.66
CA GLU A 151 17.76 0.15 -11.15
C GLU A 151 17.24 1.56 -11.47
N MET A 152 16.67 1.79 -12.67
CA MET A 152 15.98 3.05 -12.97
C MET A 152 14.81 3.32 -12.03
N LEU A 153 14.05 2.28 -11.69
CA LEU A 153 12.91 2.36 -10.77
C LEU A 153 13.37 2.70 -9.36
N ALA A 154 14.37 1.98 -8.86
CA ALA A 154 14.90 2.14 -7.52
C ALA A 154 15.52 3.53 -7.29
N GLU A 155 16.36 3.98 -8.24
CA GLU A 155 17.02 5.29 -8.17
C GLU A 155 15.99 6.43 -8.15
N ARG A 156 15.03 6.42 -9.08
CA ARG A 156 14.02 7.49 -9.16
C ARG A 156 13.00 7.42 -8.02
N ALA A 157 12.71 6.24 -7.48
CA ALA A 157 11.86 6.07 -6.31
C ALA A 157 12.59 6.34 -4.98
N GLY A 158 13.90 6.60 -5.00
CA GLY A 158 14.69 6.86 -3.81
C GLY A 158 14.81 5.67 -2.86
N THR A 159 14.70 4.44 -3.37
CA THR A 159 14.78 3.22 -2.55
C THR A 159 16.01 2.39 -2.89
N THR A 160 16.73 1.97 -1.86
CA THR A 160 17.80 0.98 -1.95
C THR A 160 17.33 -0.40 -1.50
N ASP A 161 16.12 -0.49 -0.93
CA ASP A 161 15.58 -1.71 -0.33
C ASP A 161 14.56 -2.40 -1.26
N PHE A 162 15.04 -2.92 -2.40
CA PHE A 162 14.22 -3.70 -3.34
C PHE A 162 14.76 -5.10 -3.64
N ALA A 163 13.90 -6.03 -4.03
CA ALA A 163 14.30 -7.36 -4.50
C ALA A 163 13.49 -7.79 -5.72
N MET A 164 14.06 -8.72 -6.48
CA MET A 164 13.37 -9.40 -7.57
C MET A 164 12.56 -10.56 -6.99
N MET A 165 11.29 -10.61 -7.39
CA MET A 165 10.43 -11.76 -7.20
C MET A 165 9.95 -12.24 -8.56
N LEU A 166 9.99 -13.55 -8.78
CA LEU A 166 9.32 -14.18 -9.91
C LEU A 166 8.08 -14.90 -9.40
N ALA A 167 6.96 -14.69 -10.06
CA ALA A 167 5.68 -15.26 -9.66
C ALA A 167 4.90 -15.81 -10.86
N ASN A 168 4.15 -16.89 -10.62
CA ASN A 168 3.08 -17.35 -11.49
C ASN A 168 1.84 -17.67 -10.62
N SER A 169 0.86 -18.39 -11.15
CA SER A 169 -0.35 -18.78 -10.41
C SER A 169 -0.10 -19.80 -9.29
N GLU A 170 1.00 -20.55 -9.35
CA GLU A 170 1.31 -21.65 -8.42
C GLU A 170 2.42 -21.31 -7.42
N LEU A 171 3.40 -20.50 -7.81
CA LEU A 171 4.60 -20.20 -7.03
C LEU A 171 4.90 -18.70 -7.02
N ARG A 172 5.38 -18.23 -5.86
CA ARG A 172 6.05 -16.94 -5.70
C ARG A 172 7.43 -17.22 -5.12
N VAL A 173 8.46 -16.68 -5.77
CA VAL A 173 9.85 -16.88 -5.35
C VAL A 173 10.58 -15.55 -5.34
N LEU A 174 11.07 -15.15 -4.17
CA LEU A 174 11.92 -13.98 -3.98
C LEU A 174 13.38 -14.40 -3.90
N LEU A 175 14.27 -13.64 -4.52
CA LEU A 175 15.69 -13.95 -4.57
C LEU A 175 16.50 -13.10 -3.59
N VAL A 176 17.39 -13.75 -2.84
CA VAL A 176 18.43 -13.07 -2.02
C VAL A 176 19.44 -12.40 -2.94
N SER A 177 19.91 -13.12 -3.95
CA SER A 177 20.83 -12.63 -4.97
C SER A 177 20.31 -12.90 -6.40
N ILE A 178 20.59 -11.97 -7.31
CA ILE A 178 20.11 -12.01 -8.71
C ILE A 178 21.24 -12.39 -9.69
N HIS A 179 21.66 -11.49 -10.56
CA HIS A 179 22.65 -11.74 -11.61
C HIS A 179 24.09 -11.66 -11.09
N LEU A 180 24.52 -12.68 -10.32
CA LEU A 180 25.89 -12.85 -9.85
C LEU A 180 26.50 -14.15 -10.40
N ALA A 181 27.83 -14.23 -10.45
CA ALA A 181 28.48 -15.53 -10.63
C ALA A 181 28.17 -16.41 -9.41
N LEU A 182 28.03 -17.72 -9.59
CA LEU A 182 27.56 -18.62 -8.53
C LEU A 182 28.41 -18.52 -7.24
N ARG A 183 29.74 -18.39 -7.37
CA ARG A 183 30.63 -18.20 -6.21
C ARG A 183 30.34 -16.90 -5.44
N ASP A 184 29.98 -15.84 -6.16
CA ASP A 184 29.70 -14.52 -5.58
C ASP A 184 28.29 -14.51 -4.98
N ALA A 185 27.35 -15.26 -5.55
CA ALA A 185 26.02 -15.50 -4.98
C ALA A 185 26.10 -16.24 -3.64
N ILE A 186 26.95 -17.26 -3.52
CA ILE A 186 27.24 -17.95 -2.25
C ILE A 186 27.78 -16.96 -1.21
N ALA A 187 28.77 -16.13 -1.60
CA ALA A 187 29.35 -15.14 -0.71
C ALA A 187 28.39 -14.00 -0.32
N ALA A 188 27.35 -13.76 -1.13
CA ALA A 188 26.34 -12.73 -0.88
C ALA A 188 25.30 -13.14 0.18
N VAL A 189 25.28 -14.41 0.61
CA VAL A 189 24.41 -14.88 1.70
C VAL A 189 25.00 -14.45 3.03
N THR A 190 24.46 -13.37 3.60
CA THR A 190 24.80 -12.84 4.92
C THR A 190 23.55 -12.76 5.80
N PRO A 191 23.69 -12.64 7.14
CA PRO A 191 22.52 -12.52 8.02
C PRO A 191 21.62 -11.33 7.63
N GLU A 192 22.23 -10.24 7.20
CA GLU A 192 21.54 -9.02 6.77
C GLU A 192 20.80 -9.23 5.45
N SER A 193 21.43 -9.89 4.46
CA SER A 193 20.78 -10.16 3.17
C SER A 193 19.60 -11.11 3.33
N GLU A 194 19.74 -12.14 4.16
CA GLU A 194 18.68 -13.11 4.46
C GLU A 194 17.49 -12.45 5.15
N LEU A 195 17.74 -11.75 6.27
CA LEU A 195 16.68 -11.09 7.04
C LEU A 195 15.92 -10.07 6.17
N ARG A 196 16.66 -9.31 5.37
CA ARG A 196 16.10 -8.38 4.40
C ARG A 196 15.23 -9.08 3.36
N ALA A 197 15.69 -10.17 2.76
CA ALA A 197 14.94 -10.94 1.78
C ALA A 197 13.64 -11.51 2.39
N ILE A 198 13.69 -12.03 3.62
CA ILE A 198 12.52 -12.54 4.35
C ILE A 198 11.49 -11.43 4.60
N ARG A 199 11.93 -10.25 5.05
CA ARG A 199 11.05 -9.08 5.24
C ARG A 199 10.41 -8.64 3.92
N LEU A 200 11.19 -8.57 2.84
CA LEU A 200 10.67 -8.26 1.51
C LEU A 200 9.64 -9.30 1.03
N ALA A 201 9.91 -10.59 1.25
CA ALA A 201 8.99 -11.66 0.88
C ALA A 201 7.66 -11.56 1.66
N HIS A 202 7.74 -11.29 2.96
CA HIS A 202 6.56 -11.02 3.78
C HIS A 202 5.76 -9.81 3.25
N ARG A 203 6.43 -8.68 2.96
CA ARG A 203 5.79 -7.48 2.39
C ARG A 203 5.13 -7.78 1.03
N ALA A 204 5.76 -8.57 0.17
CA ALA A 204 5.19 -8.95 -1.12
C ALA A 204 3.87 -9.71 -0.96
N CYS A 205 3.82 -10.70 -0.06
CA CYS A 205 2.59 -11.45 0.20
C CYS A 205 1.49 -10.58 0.82
N ARG A 206 1.84 -9.64 1.70
CA ARG A 206 0.89 -8.64 2.21
C ARG A 206 0.31 -7.80 1.09
N ALA A 207 1.11 -7.39 0.10
CA ALA A 207 0.65 -6.70 -1.10
C ALA A 207 -0.28 -7.56 -1.97
N TYR A 208 -0.22 -8.89 -1.87
CA TYR A 208 -1.20 -9.82 -2.45
C TYR A 208 -2.47 -10.01 -1.60
N GLY A 209 -2.60 -9.32 -0.47
CA GLY A 209 -3.75 -9.44 0.43
C GLY A 209 -3.67 -10.65 1.37
N ILE A 210 -2.52 -11.30 1.45
CA ILE A 210 -2.32 -12.44 2.36
C ILE A 210 -2.06 -11.87 3.76
N ALA A 211 -3.06 -11.98 4.64
CA ALA A 211 -3.03 -11.33 5.95
C ALA A 211 -1.87 -11.85 6.84
N GLN A 212 -1.61 -13.15 6.82
CA GLN A 212 -0.54 -13.80 7.57
C GLN A 212 0.32 -14.65 6.62
N PRO A 213 1.30 -14.05 5.93
CA PRO A 213 2.16 -14.76 4.98
C PRO A 213 3.03 -15.83 5.64
N ARG A 214 2.98 -17.05 5.10
CA ARG A 214 3.89 -18.15 5.42
C ARG A 214 5.10 -18.10 4.49
N VAL A 215 6.22 -17.62 5.00
CA VAL A 215 7.47 -17.46 4.26
C VAL A 215 8.35 -18.70 4.45
N ALA A 216 8.61 -19.45 3.38
CA ALA A 216 9.62 -20.51 3.42
C ALA A 216 10.98 -19.97 2.96
N VAL A 217 12.04 -20.34 3.66
CA VAL A 217 13.41 -20.01 3.25
C VAL A 217 14.11 -21.27 2.80
N ALA A 218 14.60 -21.29 1.57
CA ALA A 218 15.40 -22.39 1.04
C ALA A 218 16.80 -22.35 1.66
N GLY A 219 17.38 -23.52 1.91
CA GLY A 219 18.78 -23.64 2.26
C GLY A 219 19.69 -23.32 1.06
N LEU A 220 20.89 -22.84 1.34
CA LEU A 220 21.93 -22.59 0.34
C LEU A 220 22.54 -23.90 -0.14
N ASN A 221 22.86 -24.79 0.80
CA ASN A 221 23.49 -26.08 0.49
C ASN A 221 22.44 -27.15 0.20
N PRO A 222 22.80 -28.23 -0.53
CA PRO A 222 21.93 -29.39 -0.66
C PRO A 222 21.52 -29.89 0.72
N HIS A 223 20.26 -30.31 0.84
CA HIS A 223 19.66 -30.79 2.09
C HIS A 223 19.77 -29.77 3.26
N ALA A 224 19.87 -28.47 2.95
CA ALA A 224 20.08 -27.41 3.94
C ALA A 224 21.29 -27.69 4.87
N GLY A 225 22.38 -28.20 4.28
CA GLY A 225 23.64 -28.44 4.95
C GLY A 225 23.76 -29.80 5.65
N GLU A 226 22.68 -30.59 5.77
CA GLU A 226 22.67 -31.95 6.35
C GLU A 226 23.41 -32.01 7.71
N GLY A 227 22.97 -31.20 8.69
CA GLY A 227 23.60 -31.13 10.00
C GLY A 227 25.03 -30.59 10.01
N GLY A 228 25.49 -29.99 8.90
CA GLY A 228 26.84 -29.48 8.73
C GLY A 228 27.72 -30.33 7.80
N LEU A 229 27.23 -31.45 7.27
CA LEU A 229 28.00 -32.30 6.36
C LEU A 229 28.25 -31.66 4.98
N PHE A 230 27.33 -30.82 4.51
CA PHE A 230 27.38 -30.22 3.17
C PHE A 230 27.62 -28.71 3.17
N GLY A 231 28.02 -28.15 4.30
CA GLY A 231 28.19 -26.71 4.51
C GLY A 231 27.58 -26.26 5.82
N HIS A 232 27.89 -25.04 6.23
CA HIS A 232 27.47 -24.50 7.54
C HIS A 232 26.63 -23.23 7.42
N GLU A 233 26.57 -22.61 6.25
CA GLU A 233 25.88 -21.36 5.96
C GLU A 233 24.39 -21.43 6.36
N ASP A 234 23.74 -22.57 6.11
CA ASP A 234 22.35 -22.81 6.51
C ASP A 234 22.12 -22.67 8.03
N ARG A 235 23.05 -23.22 8.82
CA ARG A 235 22.99 -23.21 10.29
C ARG A 235 23.47 -21.88 10.87
N ASP A 236 24.55 -21.35 10.31
CA ASP A 236 25.32 -20.25 10.91
C ASP A 236 24.85 -18.88 10.42
N ILE A 237 24.16 -18.81 9.28
CA ILE A 237 23.69 -17.57 8.66
C ILE A 237 22.17 -17.56 8.47
N ILE A 238 21.63 -18.55 7.76
CA ILE A 238 20.21 -18.55 7.35
C ILE A 238 19.27 -18.81 8.53
N ALA A 239 19.53 -19.84 9.34
CA ALA A 239 18.70 -20.16 10.50
C ALA A 239 18.61 -19.00 11.53
N PRO A 240 19.71 -18.29 11.86
CA PRO A 240 19.64 -17.08 12.68
C PRO A 240 18.77 -15.97 12.08
N ALA A 241 18.86 -15.73 10.76
CA ALA A 241 18.04 -14.72 10.09
C ALA A 241 16.53 -15.08 10.12
N ILE A 242 16.20 -16.36 9.97
CA ILE A 242 14.82 -16.86 10.15
C ILE A 242 14.35 -16.61 11.58
N ALA A 243 15.18 -16.91 12.58
CA ALA A 243 14.83 -16.68 13.98
C ALA A 243 14.60 -15.18 14.28
N ALA A 244 15.43 -14.30 13.71
CA ALA A 244 15.25 -12.85 13.82
C ALA A 244 13.94 -12.39 13.18
N ALA A 245 13.62 -12.85 11.97
CA ALA A 245 12.35 -12.55 11.31
C ALA A 245 11.14 -13.03 12.13
N ARG A 246 11.22 -14.22 12.76
CA ARG A 246 10.17 -14.72 13.65
C ARG A 246 9.98 -13.88 14.90
N ALA A 247 11.06 -13.32 15.44
CA ALA A 247 10.98 -12.38 16.56
C ALA A 247 10.24 -11.08 16.18
N GLU A 248 10.21 -10.74 14.89
CA GLU A 248 9.44 -9.62 14.33
C GLU A 248 7.98 -9.99 14.01
N GLY A 249 7.56 -11.23 14.31
CA GLY A 249 6.20 -11.70 14.03
C GLY A 249 5.98 -12.22 12.60
N ILE A 250 7.04 -12.38 11.81
CA ILE A 250 6.94 -13.00 10.47
C ILE A 250 6.89 -14.53 10.64
N ASP A 251 5.88 -15.17 10.03
CA ASP A 251 5.79 -16.64 9.96
C ASP A 251 6.79 -17.19 8.93
N ALA A 252 8.07 -17.13 9.30
CA ALA A 252 9.20 -17.62 8.52
C ALA A 252 9.63 -19.01 9.01
N THR A 253 9.82 -19.95 8.08
CA THR A 253 10.28 -21.32 8.39
C THR A 253 11.38 -21.79 7.44
N GLY A 254 12.27 -22.66 7.93
CA GLY A 254 13.42 -23.20 7.20
C GLY A 254 14.68 -23.24 8.08
N PRO A 255 15.88 -23.34 7.48
CA PRO A 255 16.11 -23.51 6.04
C PRO A 255 15.57 -24.86 5.55
N TRP A 256 14.87 -24.87 4.42
CA TRP A 256 14.32 -26.08 3.81
C TRP A 256 15.22 -26.57 2.66
N PRO A 257 15.40 -27.88 2.47
CA PRO A 257 16.07 -28.41 1.27
C PRO A 257 15.44 -27.86 -0.02
N GLY A 258 16.28 -27.31 -0.91
CA GLY A 258 15.84 -26.65 -2.14
C GLY A 258 15.01 -27.55 -3.06
N ASP A 259 15.34 -28.84 -3.14
CA ASP A 259 14.61 -29.85 -3.91
C ASP A 259 13.20 -30.16 -3.36
N THR A 260 12.96 -29.89 -2.07
CA THR A 260 11.69 -30.19 -1.39
C THR A 260 10.81 -28.95 -1.22
N VAL A 261 11.41 -27.79 -0.98
CA VAL A 261 10.67 -26.56 -0.61
C VAL A 261 9.73 -26.10 -1.72
N PHE A 262 10.16 -26.12 -2.99
CA PHE A 262 9.33 -25.66 -4.10
C PHE A 262 8.16 -26.61 -4.38
N MET A 263 8.35 -27.91 -4.23
CA MET A 263 7.25 -28.89 -4.31
C MET A 263 6.19 -28.60 -3.24
N ARG A 264 6.62 -28.36 -1.99
CA ARG A 264 5.70 -28.05 -0.87
C ARG A 264 4.99 -26.71 -1.06
N ALA A 265 5.70 -25.68 -1.54
CA ALA A 265 5.12 -24.39 -1.86
C ALA A 265 4.01 -24.53 -2.91
N ARG A 266 4.24 -25.31 -3.98
CA ARG A 266 3.22 -25.61 -4.99
C ARG A 266 1.99 -26.32 -4.42
N GLN A 267 2.17 -27.11 -3.36
CA GLN A 267 1.08 -27.78 -2.65
C GLN A 267 0.36 -26.87 -1.62
N GLY A 268 0.69 -25.58 -1.58
CA GLY A 268 0.06 -24.60 -0.69
C GLY A 268 0.57 -24.60 0.74
N ALA A 269 1.69 -25.28 1.02
CA ALA A 269 2.31 -25.27 2.35
C ALA A 269 2.85 -23.89 2.73
N PHE A 270 3.24 -23.09 1.74
CA PHE A 270 3.85 -21.77 1.88
C PHE A 270 3.28 -20.81 0.84
N ASP A 271 3.29 -19.52 1.16
CA ASP A 271 2.75 -18.48 0.27
C ASP A 271 3.83 -17.89 -0.64
N ILE A 272 5.09 -17.97 -0.20
CA ILE A 272 6.30 -17.52 -0.92
C ILE A 272 7.53 -18.30 -0.45
N VAL A 273 8.49 -18.48 -1.37
CA VAL A 273 9.81 -19.05 -1.08
C VAL A 273 10.89 -17.98 -1.26
N VAL A 274 11.77 -17.82 -0.29
CA VAL A 274 13.03 -17.08 -0.41
C VAL A 274 14.09 -18.06 -0.90
N ALA A 275 14.62 -17.82 -2.10
CA ALA A 275 15.69 -18.58 -2.72
C ALA A 275 17.01 -17.81 -2.67
N GLN A 276 18.09 -18.53 -2.44
CA GLN A 276 19.42 -18.00 -2.13
C GLN A 276 20.12 -17.40 -3.36
N TYR A 277 19.86 -17.97 -4.53
CA TYR A 277 20.44 -17.52 -5.79
C TYR A 277 19.48 -17.74 -6.97
N HIS A 278 19.75 -17.04 -8.07
CA HIS A 278 18.91 -16.99 -9.26
C HIS A 278 18.42 -18.37 -9.75
N ASP A 279 19.34 -19.29 -10.05
CA ASP A 279 18.97 -20.58 -10.64
C ASP A 279 18.22 -21.50 -9.65
N GLN A 280 18.43 -21.32 -8.34
CA GLN A 280 17.67 -22.05 -7.33
C GLN A 280 16.18 -21.72 -7.41
N GLY A 281 15.84 -20.45 -7.62
CA GLY A 281 14.47 -19.96 -7.63
C GLY A 281 13.80 -19.97 -9.00
N LEU A 282 14.54 -19.65 -10.07
CA LEU A 282 13.94 -19.49 -11.40
C LEU A 282 13.67 -20.81 -12.11
N ILE A 283 14.51 -21.82 -11.92
CA ILE A 283 14.30 -23.14 -12.54
C ILE A 283 12.93 -23.70 -12.13
N PRO A 284 12.55 -23.76 -10.82
CA PRO A 284 11.24 -24.21 -10.40
C PRO A 284 10.07 -23.45 -11.02
N VAL A 285 10.16 -22.11 -11.10
CA VAL A 285 9.07 -21.27 -11.63
C VAL A 285 8.93 -21.46 -13.14
N LYS A 286 10.04 -21.44 -13.90
CA LYS A 286 10.02 -21.57 -15.36
C LYS A 286 9.65 -22.98 -15.81
N TYR A 287 10.07 -24.01 -15.08
CA TYR A 287 9.71 -25.39 -15.43
C TYR A 287 8.20 -25.64 -15.38
N LEU A 288 7.47 -24.95 -14.51
CA LEU A 288 6.01 -25.06 -14.39
C LEU A 288 5.24 -24.24 -15.43
N GLY A 289 5.90 -23.30 -16.11
CA GLY A 289 5.27 -22.47 -17.14
C GLY A 289 6.19 -21.35 -17.58
N VAL A 290 7.05 -21.63 -18.56
CA VAL A 290 8.04 -20.67 -19.10
C VAL A 290 7.37 -19.36 -19.52
N ASP A 291 6.14 -19.42 -20.04
CA ASP A 291 5.41 -18.27 -20.59
C ASP A 291 4.53 -17.53 -19.56
N GLN A 292 4.46 -18.04 -18.32
CA GLN A 292 3.60 -17.49 -17.25
C GLN A 292 4.38 -16.80 -16.13
N GLY A 293 5.71 -16.82 -16.18
CA GLY A 293 6.54 -16.11 -15.22
C GLY A 293 6.35 -14.60 -15.34
N VAL A 294 6.07 -13.95 -14.21
CA VAL A 294 5.98 -12.49 -14.10
C VAL A 294 7.07 -12.01 -13.16
N ASN A 295 7.89 -11.08 -13.64
CA ASN A 295 8.91 -10.42 -12.83
C ASN A 295 8.30 -9.26 -12.07
N ILE A 296 8.50 -9.23 -10.76
CA ILE A 296 7.92 -8.27 -9.84
C ILE A 296 9.06 -7.64 -9.03
N THR A 297 9.09 -6.32 -8.98
CA THR A 297 10.04 -5.59 -8.14
C THR A 297 9.38 -5.25 -6.83
N VAL A 298 9.79 -5.93 -5.76
CA VAL A 298 9.29 -5.73 -4.40
C VAL A 298 10.12 -4.67 -3.70
N GLY A 299 9.51 -3.81 -2.88
CA GLY A 299 10.21 -2.78 -2.09
C GLY A 299 10.16 -1.37 -2.69
N LEU A 300 9.52 -1.22 -3.87
CA LEU A 300 9.14 0.09 -4.40
C LEU A 300 7.91 0.63 -3.64
N PRO A 301 7.72 1.96 -3.59
CA PRO A 301 6.54 2.58 -2.97
C PRO A 301 5.24 2.37 -3.79
N PHE A 302 5.33 1.70 -4.93
CA PHE A 302 4.22 1.37 -5.82
C PHE A 302 4.40 -0.05 -6.38
N VAL A 303 3.30 -0.65 -6.85
CA VAL A 303 3.34 -1.96 -7.51
C VAL A 303 4.05 -1.84 -8.86
N ARG A 304 5.02 -2.73 -9.13
CA ARG A 304 5.61 -2.89 -10.46
C ARG A 304 5.71 -4.35 -10.88
N THR A 305 5.16 -4.66 -12.04
CA THR A 305 5.30 -5.97 -12.71
C THR A 305 5.93 -5.82 -14.10
N SER A 306 6.39 -6.93 -14.66
CA SER A 306 7.06 -6.97 -15.95
C SER A 306 6.95 -8.35 -16.57
N VAL A 307 6.98 -8.37 -17.89
CA VAL A 307 7.16 -9.61 -18.65
C VAL A 307 8.53 -10.23 -18.38
N ASP A 308 8.65 -11.54 -18.57
CA ASP A 308 9.88 -12.31 -18.32
C ASP A 308 10.70 -12.59 -19.59
N HIS A 309 10.40 -11.89 -20.68
CA HIS A 309 11.13 -11.99 -21.96
C HIS A 309 11.75 -10.66 -22.39
N GLY A 310 12.70 -10.75 -23.33
CA GLY A 310 13.38 -9.59 -23.92
C GLY A 310 12.58 -8.93 -25.04
N THR A 311 13.23 -8.02 -25.77
CA THR A 311 12.65 -7.24 -26.88
C THR A 311 12.40 -8.03 -28.15
N ALA A 312 12.92 -9.26 -28.25
CA ALA A 312 12.73 -10.19 -29.37
C ALA A 312 12.91 -9.52 -30.74
N PHE A 313 14.06 -8.87 -30.94
CA PHE A 313 14.38 -8.09 -32.14
C PHE A 313 14.29 -8.90 -33.45
N ASP A 314 14.49 -10.21 -33.39
CA ASP A 314 14.38 -11.14 -34.51
C ASP A 314 12.96 -11.29 -35.07
N ILE A 315 11.94 -10.99 -34.25
CA ILE A 315 10.51 -11.06 -34.64
C ILE A 315 9.80 -9.71 -34.55
N ALA A 316 10.50 -8.64 -34.17
CA ALA A 316 9.92 -7.30 -34.09
C ALA A 316 9.45 -6.80 -35.48
N GLY A 317 8.27 -6.21 -35.51
CA GLY A 317 7.58 -5.74 -36.72
C GLY A 317 6.88 -6.84 -37.53
N THR A 318 6.86 -8.09 -37.07
CA THR A 318 6.30 -9.22 -37.83
C THR A 318 4.87 -9.60 -37.44
N GLY A 319 4.37 -9.11 -36.31
CA GLY A 319 3.07 -9.46 -35.76
C GLY A 319 3.01 -10.85 -35.10
N ARG A 320 4.14 -11.54 -34.95
CA ARG A 320 4.24 -12.92 -34.43
C ARG A 320 4.47 -13.03 -32.93
N ALA A 321 4.68 -11.90 -32.23
CA ALA A 321 4.89 -11.90 -30.79
C ALA A 321 3.64 -12.45 -30.05
N ASP A 322 3.85 -13.01 -28.87
CA ASP A 322 2.79 -13.46 -27.97
C ASP A 322 2.63 -12.49 -26.80
N ALA A 323 1.40 -12.04 -26.57
CA ALA A 323 1.05 -11.10 -25.52
C ALA A 323 0.66 -11.76 -24.18
N SER A 324 0.69 -13.09 -24.09
CA SER A 324 0.30 -13.84 -22.89
C SER A 324 1.06 -13.40 -21.63
N SER A 325 2.39 -13.28 -21.70
CA SER A 325 3.23 -12.83 -20.58
C SER A 325 2.85 -11.42 -20.10
N LEU A 326 2.50 -10.50 -21.02
CA LEU A 326 2.00 -9.17 -20.67
C LEU A 326 0.65 -9.27 -19.96
N GLY A 327 -0.26 -10.13 -20.44
CA GLY A 327 -1.52 -10.44 -19.78
C GLY A 327 -1.32 -10.86 -18.33
N HIS A 328 -0.47 -11.86 -18.09
CA HIS A 328 -0.14 -12.31 -16.74
C HIS A 328 0.47 -11.19 -15.89
N ALA A 329 1.36 -10.37 -16.45
CA ALA A 329 1.96 -9.26 -15.72
C ALA A 329 0.93 -8.20 -15.30
N VAL A 330 -0.04 -7.90 -16.17
CA VAL A 330 -1.15 -7.00 -15.81
C VAL A 330 -2.04 -7.63 -14.74
N ASP A 331 -2.41 -8.90 -14.87
CA ASP A 331 -3.29 -9.57 -13.91
C ASP A 331 -2.67 -9.63 -12.51
N GLN A 332 -1.36 -9.90 -12.42
CA GLN A 332 -0.61 -9.84 -11.17
C GLN A 332 -0.61 -8.42 -10.58
N ALA A 333 -0.41 -7.38 -11.41
CA ALA A 333 -0.47 -6.00 -10.94
C ALA A 333 -1.86 -5.65 -10.40
N VAL A 334 -2.93 -6.04 -11.11
CA VAL A 334 -4.31 -5.84 -10.66
C VAL A 334 -4.56 -6.54 -9.32
N ALA A 335 -4.11 -7.78 -9.16
CA ALA A 335 -4.27 -8.52 -7.90
C ALA A 335 -3.59 -7.79 -6.72
N MET A 336 -2.36 -7.33 -6.90
CA MET A 336 -1.61 -6.63 -5.86
C MET A 336 -2.22 -5.25 -5.53
N VAL A 337 -2.63 -4.50 -6.56
CA VAL A 337 -3.27 -3.19 -6.38
C VAL A 337 -4.61 -3.33 -5.66
N THR A 338 -5.44 -4.30 -6.04
CA THR A 338 -6.77 -4.51 -5.43
C THR A 338 -6.64 -4.83 -3.95
N ALA A 339 -5.67 -5.67 -3.59
CA ALA A 339 -5.39 -6.02 -2.21
C ALA A 339 -4.80 -4.84 -1.40
N THR A 340 -3.94 -4.03 -2.01
CA THR A 340 -3.35 -2.84 -1.36
C THR A 340 -4.37 -1.70 -1.22
N GLN A 341 -5.35 -1.58 -2.10
CA GLN A 341 -6.48 -0.66 -1.92
C GLN A 341 -7.43 -1.12 -0.79
N ALA A 342 -7.40 -2.40 -0.42
CA ALA A 342 -8.08 -2.93 0.76
C ALA A 342 -7.22 -2.84 2.04
N THR A 343 -5.94 -2.48 1.95
CA THR A 343 -5.01 -2.37 3.08
C THR A 343 -3.90 -1.36 2.75
N PRO A 344 -3.91 -0.13 3.30
CA PRO A 344 -3.03 0.95 2.85
C PRO A 344 -1.53 0.59 2.98
N PRO A 345 -0.67 1.07 2.06
CA PRO A 345 0.76 0.72 2.03
C PRO A 345 1.56 1.41 3.15
N PRO A 346 2.70 0.84 3.59
CA PRO A 346 3.56 1.46 4.60
C PRO A 346 4.57 2.43 3.96
N GLY A 347 4.33 3.72 4.16
CA GLY A 347 5.24 4.84 3.94
C GLY A 347 4.58 6.07 4.57
N GLN A 348 5.26 6.74 5.52
CA GLN A 348 4.73 7.70 6.52
C GLN A 348 3.23 7.53 6.79
N PRO A 349 2.82 6.86 7.89
CA PRO A 349 1.42 6.52 8.10
C PRO A 349 0.56 7.78 7.95
N LEU A 350 -0.26 7.81 6.90
CA LEU A 350 -1.33 8.79 6.78
C LEU A 350 -2.03 8.84 8.13
N PRO A 351 -2.22 10.01 8.75
CA PRO A 351 -2.98 10.08 9.98
C PRO A 351 -4.33 9.37 9.79
N GLU A 352 -4.61 8.36 10.60
CA GLU A 352 -5.86 7.61 10.54
C GLU A 352 -7.04 8.58 10.73
N PHE A 353 -7.91 8.69 9.73
CA PHE A 353 -9.16 9.43 9.88
C PHE A 353 -10.20 8.57 10.61
N ILE A 354 -10.45 8.90 11.88
CA ILE A 354 -11.41 8.21 12.74
C ILE A 354 -12.73 8.99 12.73
N PHE A 355 -13.76 8.41 12.11
CA PHE A 355 -15.09 9.00 12.14
C PHE A 355 -15.85 8.57 13.40
N MET A 356 -16.19 9.55 14.23
CA MET A 356 -16.96 9.33 15.46
C MET A 356 -18.46 9.43 15.14
N LEU A 357 -19.21 8.34 15.34
CA LEU A 357 -20.67 8.27 15.29
C LEU A 357 -21.31 8.97 16.49
N THR A 358 -20.82 10.16 16.82
CA THR A 358 -21.17 10.90 18.02
C THR A 358 -21.52 12.35 17.71
N ARG A 359 -22.56 12.86 18.36
CA ARG A 359 -22.94 14.28 18.36
C ARG A 359 -23.01 14.76 19.81
N HIS A 360 -22.42 15.92 20.10
CA HIS A 360 -22.37 16.51 21.45
C HIS A 360 -21.86 15.53 22.53
N ASP A 361 -20.75 14.86 22.24
CA ASP A 361 -20.13 13.87 23.12
C ASP A 361 -21.02 12.65 23.47
N GLN A 362 -22.01 12.30 22.64
CA GLN A 362 -22.82 11.08 22.80
C GLN A 362 -22.96 10.33 21.48
N THR A 363 -23.01 8.99 21.53
CA THR A 363 -23.31 8.17 20.35
C THR A 363 -24.71 8.49 19.82
N ILE A 364 -24.81 8.73 18.51
CA ILE A 364 -26.10 9.09 17.89
C ILE A 364 -27.08 7.92 17.91
N THR A 365 -28.38 8.23 18.03
CA THR A 365 -29.43 7.21 18.11
C THR A 365 -29.55 6.34 16.85
N ASP A 366 -29.16 6.87 15.70
CA ASP A 366 -29.16 6.19 14.39
C ASP A 366 -27.77 5.70 13.95
N ALA A 367 -26.84 5.45 14.89
CA ALA A 367 -25.45 5.12 14.55
C ALA A 367 -25.33 3.92 13.60
N LEU A 368 -26.14 2.88 13.82
CA LEU A 368 -26.18 1.69 12.97
C LEU A 368 -26.77 1.99 11.58
N GLY A 369 -27.74 2.89 11.48
CA GLY A 369 -28.34 3.30 10.20
C GLY A 369 -27.41 4.15 9.34
N GLN A 370 -26.50 4.90 9.97
CA GLN A 370 -25.48 5.69 9.27
C GLN A 370 -24.29 4.85 8.81
N LEU A 371 -24.02 3.70 9.43
CA LEU A 371 -22.85 2.87 9.16
C LEU A 371 -22.68 2.51 7.66
N PRO A 372 -23.73 2.13 6.89
CA PRO A 372 -23.60 1.89 5.46
C PRO A 372 -23.08 3.09 4.67
N ALA A 373 -23.52 4.31 5.00
CA ALA A 373 -23.05 5.53 4.34
C ALA A 373 -21.59 5.84 4.69
N VAL A 374 -21.20 5.63 5.95
CA VAL A 374 -19.82 5.76 6.42
C VAL A 374 -18.89 4.80 5.68
N LEU A 375 -19.28 3.53 5.59
CA LEU A 375 -18.50 2.50 4.90
C LEU A 375 -18.43 2.73 3.39
N ALA A 376 -19.53 3.20 2.78
CA ALA A 376 -19.58 3.56 1.36
C ALA A 376 -18.67 4.75 1.03
N ALA A 377 -18.49 5.68 1.97
CA ALA A 377 -17.51 6.76 1.87
C ALA A 377 -16.06 6.30 2.06
N GLY A 378 -15.80 5.00 2.26
CA GLY A 378 -14.44 4.46 2.37
C GLY A 378 -13.81 4.62 3.76
N VAL A 379 -14.56 5.09 4.77
CA VAL A 379 -14.06 5.18 6.14
C VAL A 379 -13.98 3.77 6.74
N ARG A 380 -12.86 3.48 7.41
CA ARG A 380 -12.58 2.18 8.05
C ARG A 380 -12.17 2.27 9.51
N HIS A 381 -12.01 3.47 10.05
CA HIS A 381 -11.79 3.71 11.47
C HIS A 381 -13.03 4.41 12.02
N ILE A 382 -13.81 3.70 12.83
CA ILE A 382 -15.16 4.13 13.22
C ILE A 382 -15.25 4.08 14.74
N GLY A 383 -15.51 5.24 15.33
CA GLY A 383 -15.60 5.38 16.77
C GLY A 383 -17.00 5.69 17.26
N PHE A 384 -17.25 5.35 18.50
CA PHE A 384 -18.46 5.68 19.25
C PHE A 384 -18.12 5.81 20.73
N LYS A 385 -19.08 6.24 21.54
CA LYS A 385 -18.97 6.34 22.99
C LYS A 385 -19.88 5.31 23.66
N ASP A 386 -19.59 5.00 24.91
CA ASP A 386 -20.39 4.13 25.76
C ASP A 386 -21.73 4.76 26.19
N ILE A 387 -21.88 6.08 26.01
CA ILE A 387 -23.10 6.84 26.27
C ILE A 387 -23.88 7.18 24.99
N GLY A 388 -25.20 7.31 25.12
CA GLY A 388 -26.12 7.72 24.04
C GLY A 388 -26.95 6.58 23.42
N LEU A 389 -26.49 5.32 23.56
CA LEU A 389 -27.22 4.13 23.09
C LEU A 389 -27.34 3.05 24.18
N PRO A 390 -28.42 2.25 24.18
CA PRO A 390 -28.50 1.06 25.03
C PRO A 390 -27.42 0.04 24.66
N TRP A 391 -26.98 -0.75 25.63
CA TRP A 391 -25.94 -1.79 25.47
C TRP A 391 -26.14 -2.69 24.25
N ALA A 392 -27.36 -3.23 24.06
CA ALA A 392 -27.65 -4.12 22.93
C ALA A 392 -27.52 -3.42 21.57
N ALA A 393 -27.70 -2.10 21.50
CA ALA A 393 -27.47 -1.34 20.28
C ALA A 393 -25.98 -1.10 20.03
N LEU A 394 -25.20 -0.82 21.08
CA LEU A 394 -23.75 -0.70 21.01
C LEU A 394 -23.09 -2.01 20.57
N GLN A 395 -23.53 -3.16 21.09
CA GLN A 395 -23.03 -4.47 20.68
C GLN A 395 -23.28 -4.71 19.19
N ARG A 396 -24.51 -4.48 18.71
CA ARG A 396 -24.83 -4.62 17.27
C ARG A 396 -24.04 -3.67 16.39
N LEU A 397 -23.73 -2.47 16.89
CA LEU A 397 -22.89 -1.51 16.17
C LEU A 397 -21.45 -2.02 16.05
N ALA A 398 -20.84 -2.47 17.15
CA ALA A 398 -19.50 -3.05 17.17
C ALA A 398 -19.41 -4.26 16.23
N ASP A 399 -20.35 -5.21 16.34
CA ASP A 399 -20.40 -6.40 15.49
C ASP A 399 -20.51 -6.02 13.99
N ALA A 400 -21.30 -5.00 13.67
CA ALA A 400 -21.48 -4.54 12.30
C ALA A 400 -20.23 -3.84 11.73
N ILE A 401 -19.49 -3.10 12.56
CA ILE A 401 -18.21 -2.49 12.18
C ILE A 401 -17.20 -3.60 11.87
N HIS A 402 -17.09 -4.63 12.71
CA HIS A 402 -16.20 -5.76 12.49
C HIS A 402 -16.58 -6.60 11.27
N ALA A 403 -17.87 -6.87 11.08
CA ALA A 403 -18.35 -7.60 9.91
C ALA A 403 -18.02 -6.89 8.60
N ALA A 404 -17.85 -5.57 8.63
CA ALA A 404 -17.41 -4.76 7.49
C ALA A 404 -15.88 -4.67 7.33
N GLY A 405 -15.10 -5.33 8.21
CA GLY A 405 -13.64 -5.28 8.21
C GLY A 405 -13.07 -3.93 8.65
N ALA A 406 -13.85 -3.13 9.39
CA ALA A 406 -13.43 -1.84 9.92
C ALA A 406 -12.95 -1.96 11.37
N VAL A 407 -12.11 -1.00 11.80
CA VAL A 407 -11.58 -0.88 13.16
C VAL A 407 -12.56 -0.07 14.01
N SER A 408 -12.94 -0.62 15.15
CA SER A 408 -13.86 -0.02 16.12
C SER A 408 -13.10 0.69 17.25
N TYR A 409 -13.55 1.91 17.56
CA TYR A 409 -13.01 2.73 18.65
C TYR A 409 -14.11 3.01 19.68
N LEU A 410 -13.83 2.76 20.96
CA LEU A 410 -14.67 3.25 22.06
C LEU A 410 -13.95 4.40 22.75
N GLU A 411 -14.53 5.60 22.71
CA GLU A 411 -14.03 6.76 23.47
C GLU A 411 -14.72 6.84 24.83
N VAL A 412 -13.92 6.91 25.89
CA VAL A 412 -14.38 6.96 27.29
C VAL A 412 -14.68 8.39 27.70
N VAL A 413 -15.89 8.61 28.20
CA VAL A 413 -16.29 9.86 28.85
C VAL A 413 -16.54 9.56 30.33
N SER A 414 -15.50 9.66 31.15
CA SER A 414 -15.60 9.35 32.59
C SER A 414 -15.02 10.47 33.44
N GLN A 415 -15.72 10.82 34.52
CA GLN A 415 -15.30 11.84 35.48
C GLN A 415 -14.69 11.24 36.75
N ASP A 416 -15.02 9.99 37.04
CA ASP A 416 -14.62 9.26 38.24
C ASP A 416 -14.06 7.86 37.87
N GLU A 417 -13.39 7.22 38.82
CA GLU A 417 -12.70 5.95 38.56
C GLU A 417 -13.68 4.81 38.28
N ALA A 418 -14.85 4.81 38.93
CA ALA A 418 -15.84 3.77 38.76
C ALA A 418 -16.46 3.80 37.36
N SER A 419 -16.76 4.99 36.84
CA SER A 419 -17.23 5.16 35.45
C SER A 419 -16.16 4.76 34.41
N GLU A 420 -14.89 5.07 34.66
CA GLU A 420 -13.79 4.73 33.76
C GLU A 420 -13.56 3.21 33.71
N VAL A 421 -13.58 2.55 34.88
CA VAL A 421 -13.53 1.08 35.00
C VAL A 421 -14.74 0.43 34.34
N ALA A 422 -15.94 0.99 34.47
CA ALA A 422 -17.13 0.48 33.80
C ALA A 422 -17.00 0.57 32.27
N SER A 423 -16.46 1.69 31.75
CA SER A 423 -16.21 1.90 30.32
C SER A 423 -15.16 0.94 29.77
N ALA A 424 -14.09 0.67 30.54
CA ALA A 424 -13.08 -0.33 30.17
C ALA A 424 -13.67 -1.74 30.11
N ARG A 425 -14.52 -2.12 31.07
CA ARG A 425 -15.26 -3.41 31.02
C ARG A 425 -16.22 -3.47 29.84
N ALA A 426 -16.86 -2.35 29.52
CA ALA A 426 -17.69 -2.23 28.33
C ALA A 426 -16.88 -2.47 27.06
N ALA A 427 -15.71 -1.86 26.92
CA ALA A 427 -14.82 -2.08 25.78
C ALA A 427 -14.46 -3.57 25.60
N VAL A 428 -14.10 -4.25 26.69
CA VAL A 428 -13.80 -5.69 26.69
C VAL A 428 -15.01 -6.52 26.26
N ALA A 429 -16.19 -6.23 26.80
CA ALA A 429 -17.40 -6.99 26.49
C ALA A 429 -17.93 -6.75 25.07
N LEU A 430 -17.79 -5.52 24.55
CA LEU A 430 -18.10 -5.18 23.16
C LEU A 430 -17.08 -5.77 22.18
N GLY A 431 -15.86 -6.07 22.65
CA GLY A 431 -14.77 -6.58 21.81
C GLY A 431 -14.16 -5.53 20.88
N VAL A 432 -14.21 -4.24 21.25
CA VAL A 432 -13.68 -3.16 20.39
C VAL A 432 -12.18 -3.29 20.14
N ASP A 433 -11.66 -2.68 19.09
CA ASP A 433 -10.24 -2.78 18.73
C ASP A 433 -9.38 -1.78 19.51
N VAL A 434 -9.95 -0.60 19.79
CA VAL A 434 -9.26 0.51 20.46
C VAL A 434 -10.14 1.12 21.54
N LEU A 435 -9.58 1.25 22.74
CA LEU A 435 -10.14 2.05 23.82
C LEU A 435 -9.38 3.39 23.88
N MET A 436 -10.10 4.49 23.78
CA MET A 436 -9.55 5.85 23.79
C MET A 436 -10.06 6.67 24.97
N GLY A 437 -9.25 7.61 25.44
CA GLY A 437 -9.58 8.50 26.54
C GLY A 437 -9.41 7.86 27.93
N GLY A 438 -9.89 8.57 28.94
CA GLY A 438 -9.66 8.24 30.35
C GLY A 438 -8.40 8.90 30.92
N THR A 439 -8.37 9.06 32.23
CA THR A 439 -7.31 9.79 32.96
C THR A 439 -6.62 8.92 34.01
N ARG A 440 -7.05 7.67 34.18
CA ARG A 440 -6.56 6.72 35.20
C ARG A 440 -6.11 5.42 34.54
N PRO A 441 -5.05 5.45 33.71
CA PRO A 441 -4.57 4.25 33.03
C PRO A 441 -4.24 3.12 34.00
N GLU A 442 -3.80 3.40 35.23
CA GLU A 442 -3.49 2.39 36.24
C GLU A 442 -4.72 1.57 36.68
N ALA A 443 -5.92 2.14 36.61
CA ALA A 443 -7.17 1.45 36.93
C ALA A 443 -7.70 0.64 35.72
N VAL A 444 -7.41 1.09 34.50
CA VAL A 444 -7.89 0.48 33.25
C VAL A 444 -6.98 -0.67 32.79
N LEU A 445 -5.67 -0.51 32.83
CA LEU A 445 -4.68 -1.46 32.32
C LEU A 445 -4.84 -2.90 32.85
N PRO A 446 -5.13 -3.14 34.15
CA PRO A 446 -5.37 -4.49 34.65
C PRO A 446 -6.55 -5.21 33.98
N LEU A 447 -7.55 -4.46 33.52
CA LEU A 447 -8.76 -5.00 32.88
C LEU A 447 -8.52 -5.39 31.42
N LEU A 448 -7.59 -4.72 30.75
CA LEU A 448 -7.25 -4.96 29.35
C LEU A 448 -6.19 -6.05 29.16
N ARG A 449 -5.50 -6.45 30.24
CA ARG A 449 -4.44 -7.45 30.18
C ARG A 449 -4.96 -8.76 29.59
N GLY A 450 -4.29 -9.24 28.52
CA GLY A 450 -4.66 -10.46 27.82
C GLY A 450 -5.80 -10.31 26.81
N THR A 451 -6.31 -9.10 26.60
CA THR A 451 -7.21 -8.77 25.50
C THR A 451 -6.41 -8.17 24.34
N PRO A 452 -6.90 -8.26 23.08
CA PRO A 452 -6.24 -7.62 21.93
C PRO A 452 -6.47 -6.09 21.86
N ILE A 453 -7.17 -5.51 22.85
CA ILE A 453 -7.56 -4.10 22.85
C ILE A 453 -6.33 -3.21 22.97
N ARG A 454 -6.20 -2.26 22.04
CA ARG A 454 -5.19 -1.21 22.13
C ARG A 454 -5.73 -0.05 22.96
N TYR A 455 -4.92 0.49 23.87
CA TYR A 455 -5.36 1.53 24.82
C TYR A 455 -4.63 2.86 24.64
N TYR A 456 -5.40 3.93 24.50
CA TYR A 456 -4.99 5.30 24.16
C TYR A 456 -5.54 6.29 25.21
N PRO A 457 -4.97 6.32 26.43
CA PRO A 457 -5.38 7.26 27.48
C PRO A 457 -5.10 8.73 27.10
N PHE A 458 -5.75 9.66 27.80
CA PHE A 458 -5.51 11.09 27.58
C PHE A 458 -4.10 11.51 28.01
N ALA A 459 -3.42 12.28 27.15
CA ALA A 459 -2.19 12.96 27.50
C ALA A 459 -2.47 14.30 28.20
N GLY A 460 -1.83 14.53 29.36
CA GLY A 460 -1.95 15.78 30.14
C GLY A 460 -3.01 15.75 31.24
N ARG A 461 -3.39 16.92 31.77
CA ARG A 461 -4.41 17.05 32.82
C ARG A 461 -5.75 17.38 32.19
N VAL A 462 -6.63 16.40 32.10
CA VAL A 462 -7.98 16.56 31.53
C VAL A 462 -9.01 16.71 32.64
N VAL A 463 -9.89 17.71 32.53
CA VAL A 463 -10.93 17.99 33.53
C VAL A 463 -12.28 18.29 32.89
N GLY A 464 -13.35 18.03 33.65
CA GLY A 464 -14.71 18.41 33.28
C GLY A 464 -15.36 17.56 32.18
N HIS A 465 -16.60 17.91 31.86
CA HIS A 465 -17.34 17.40 30.71
C HIS A 465 -18.14 18.57 30.10
N PRO A 466 -17.89 18.97 28.83
CA PRO A 466 -16.94 18.40 27.89
C PRO A 466 -15.49 18.47 28.41
N SER A 467 -14.69 17.46 28.09
CA SER A 467 -13.33 17.32 28.60
C SER A 467 -12.40 18.39 28.03
N VAL A 468 -11.65 19.07 28.91
CA VAL A 468 -10.72 20.15 28.59
C VAL A 468 -9.31 19.80 29.06
N LEU A 469 -8.34 19.97 28.18
CA LEU A 469 -6.91 19.77 28.48
C LEU A 469 -6.32 21.04 29.12
N GLN A 470 -5.72 20.90 30.30
CA GLN A 470 -5.09 21.99 31.05
C GLN A 470 -3.60 21.75 31.24
N GLY A 471 -2.88 22.83 31.59
CA GLY A 471 -1.44 22.84 31.84
C GLY A 471 -0.68 23.63 30.78
N THR A 472 0.63 23.72 30.94
CA THR A 472 1.54 24.24 29.91
C THR A 472 1.84 23.16 28.86
N VAL A 473 2.40 23.53 27.70
CA VAL A 473 2.85 22.55 26.69
C VAL A 473 3.85 21.58 27.30
N GLU A 474 4.77 22.08 28.13
CA GLU A 474 5.76 21.29 28.85
C GLU A 474 5.11 20.29 29.82
N ASP A 475 4.06 20.69 30.54
CA ASP A 475 3.32 19.79 31.43
C ASP A 475 2.63 18.66 30.65
N VAL A 476 2.05 18.98 29.50
CA VAL A 476 1.39 17.99 28.63
C VAL A 476 2.41 17.02 28.06
N VAL A 477 3.55 17.49 27.57
CA VAL A 477 4.65 16.66 27.05
C VAL A 477 5.22 15.75 28.14
N ALA A 478 5.45 16.28 29.34
CA ALA A 478 5.91 15.49 30.48
C ALA A 478 4.89 14.39 30.86
N SER A 479 3.60 14.71 30.79
CA SER A 479 2.54 13.74 31.00
C SER A 479 2.46 12.68 29.91
N ALA A 480 2.58 13.08 28.64
CA ALA A 480 2.61 12.17 27.50
C ALA A 480 3.72 11.14 27.63
N ARG A 481 4.95 11.56 27.97
CA ARG A 481 6.08 10.65 28.21
C ARG A 481 5.81 9.65 29.34
N ARG A 482 5.31 10.14 30.47
CA ARG A 482 5.00 9.30 31.64
C ARG A 482 3.94 8.24 31.31
N ILE A 483 2.86 8.64 30.64
CA ILE A 483 1.75 7.74 30.30
C ILE A 483 2.15 6.76 29.19
N ALA A 484 2.86 7.24 28.16
CA ALA A 484 3.37 6.38 27.09
C ALA A 484 4.38 5.34 27.60
N ALA A 485 5.09 5.59 28.71
CA ALA A 485 6.01 4.63 29.31
C ALA A 485 5.30 3.45 30.03
N LEU A 486 3.99 3.55 30.30
CA LEU A 486 3.26 2.47 30.96
C LEU A 486 3.12 1.24 30.05
N GLU A 487 3.36 0.06 30.62
CA GLU A 487 3.14 -1.22 29.95
C GLU A 487 1.64 -1.43 29.67
N GLY A 488 1.29 -1.80 28.43
CA GLY A 488 -0.10 -1.96 27.98
C GLY A 488 -0.77 -0.68 27.46
N VAL A 489 -0.11 0.48 27.55
CA VAL A 489 -0.50 1.67 26.77
C VAL A 489 0.04 1.51 25.35
N HIS A 490 -0.81 1.70 24.34
CA HIS A 490 -0.46 1.46 22.93
C HIS A 490 -0.38 2.75 22.12
N GLY A 491 -1.01 3.82 22.59
CA GLY A 491 -0.99 5.15 22.00
C GLY A 491 -1.44 6.19 23.01
N LEU A 492 -1.64 7.42 22.55
CA LEU A 492 -2.17 8.52 23.35
C LEU A 492 -3.33 9.18 22.63
N ASP A 493 -4.30 9.66 23.40
CA ASP A 493 -5.36 10.54 22.96
C ASP A 493 -5.05 11.97 23.41
N LEU A 494 -4.93 12.92 22.48
CA LEU A 494 -4.59 14.31 22.76
C LEU A 494 -5.75 15.24 22.39
N LEU A 495 -6.35 15.87 23.40
CA LEU A 495 -7.42 16.86 23.26
C LEU A 495 -6.89 18.24 22.80
N ALA A 496 -6.11 18.29 21.73
CA ALA A 496 -5.32 19.45 21.32
C ALA A 496 -6.17 20.71 21.06
N TYR A 497 -7.34 20.57 20.41
CA TYR A 497 -8.25 21.70 20.14
C TYR A 497 -9.29 21.93 21.24
N ARG A 498 -9.22 21.18 22.34
CA ARG A 498 -9.86 21.49 23.64
C ARG A 498 -8.83 21.86 24.70
N PHE A 499 -7.68 22.38 24.28
CA PHE A 499 -6.64 22.92 25.17
C PHE A 499 -7.07 24.27 25.74
N ALA A 500 -6.90 24.47 27.04
CA ALA A 500 -7.24 25.69 27.75
C ALA A 500 -6.19 26.81 27.62
N GLY A 501 -5.01 26.51 27.06
CA GLY A 501 -3.97 27.50 26.75
C GLY A 501 -4.28 28.30 25.49
N ASP A 502 -3.26 28.99 24.95
CA ASP A 502 -3.44 29.80 23.74
C ASP A 502 -3.72 28.90 22.52
N ALA A 503 -4.78 29.20 21.78
CA ALA A 503 -5.14 28.49 20.57
C ALA A 503 -4.03 28.55 19.50
N ALA A 504 -3.19 29.60 19.51
CA ALA A 504 -2.03 29.72 18.63
C ALA A 504 -0.93 28.69 18.93
N GLU A 505 -0.89 28.14 20.15
CA GLU A 505 0.10 27.14 20.56
C GLU A 505 -0.28 25.72 20.15
N VAL A 506 -1.53 25.48 19.72
CA VAL A 506 -2.04 24.13 19.45
C VAL A 506 -1.20 23.35 18.42
N PRO A 507 -0.77 23.92 17.27
CA PRO A 507 0.14 23.21 16.36
C PRO A 507 1.48 22.84 17.01
N ALA A 508 2.05 23.74 17.81
CA ALA A 508 3.31 23.49 18.52
C ALA A 508 3.14 22.43 19.60
N LEU A 509 2.01 22.43 20.33
CA LEU A 509 1.63 21.40 21.29
C LEU A 509 1.56 20.03 20.63
N MET A 510 0.87 19.91 19.49
CA MET A 510 0.75 18.64 18.75
C MET A 510 2.13 18.11 18.34
N ALA A 511 2.96 18.94 17.70
CA ALA A 511 4.30 18.56 17.28
C ALA A 511 5.20 18.19 18.47
N ALA A 512 5.13 18.93 19.57
CA ALA A 512 5.91 18.67 20.77
C ALA A 512 5.52 17.34 21.45
N VAL A 513 4.23 17.01 21.49
CA VAL A 513 3.77 15.73 22.05
C VAL A 513 4.13 14.56 21.12
N CYS A 514 3.87 14.68 19.80
CA CYS A 514 4.16 13.59 18.84
C CYS A 514 5.67 13.29 18.75
N SER A 515 6.53 14.31 18.80
CA SER A 515 7.99 14.13 18.81
C SER A 515 8.55 13.61 20.14
N ALA A 516 7.80 13.72 21.24
CA ALA A 516 8.26 13.34 22.56
C ALA A 516 8.02 11.87 22.92
N VAL A 517 7.25 11.12 22.10
CA VAL A 517 6.90 9.71 22.35
C VAL A 517 6.99 8.88 21.07
N ASP A 518 7.41 7.63 21.19
CA ASP A 518 7.52 6.69 20.05
C ASP A 518 6.19 5.95 19.76
N LYS A 519 5.10 6.31 20.45
CA LYS A 519 3.78 5.68 20.35
C LYS A 519 2.81 6.57 19.55
N PRO A 520 1.84 6.00 18.82
CA PRO A 520 0.88 6.77 18.04
C PRO A 520 0.08 7.75 18.92
N VAL A 521 0.00 9.00 18.47
CA VAL A 521 -0.81 10.06 19.11
C VAL A 521 -1.98 10.38 18.20
N VAL A 522 -3.20 10.23 18.72
CA VAL A 522 -4.44 10.58 18.03
C VAL A 522 -4.92 11.95 18.53
N ILE A 523 -5.22 12.85 17.60
CA ILE A 523 -5.72 14.19 17.92
C ILE A 523 -7.24 14.16 18.00
N ALA A 524 -7.76 14.40 19.20
CA ALA A 524 -9.20 14.48 19.44
C ALA A 524 -9.63 15.89 19.84
N GLY A 525 -10.95 16.08 19.83
CA GLY A 525 -11.59 17.28 20.33
C GLY A 525 -11.75 18.38 19.28
N SER A 526 -12.80 18.27 18.45
CA SER A 526 -13.31 19.36 17.60
C SER A 526 -12.48 19.68 16.34
N ILE A 527 -12.04 18.69 15.55
CA ILE A 527 -11.52 18.97 14.20
C ILE A 527 -12.71 19.21 13.25
N ASP A 528 -12.81 20.42 12.71
CA ASP A 528 -14.00 20.92 12.00
C ASP A 528 -13.71 21.64 10.66
N ARG A 529 -12.43 21.82 10.30
CA ARG A 529 -12.01 22.52 9.09
C ARG A 529 -10.66 22.04 8.58
N ALA A 530 -10.36 22.36 7.32
CA ALA A 530 -9.19 21.86 6.63
C ALA A 530 -7.84 22.26 7.27
N GLU A 531 -7.73 23.47 7.81
CA GLU A 531 -6.51 23.96 8.44
C GLU A 531 -6.12 23.12 9.66
N ARG A 532 -7.11 22.57 10.38
CA ARG A 532 -6.85 21.69 11.53
C ARG A 532 -6.29 20.34 11.09
N ILE A 533 -6.76 19.80 9.96
CA ILE A 533 -6.20 18.57 9.38
C ILE A 533 -4.76 18.80 8.89
N ALA A 534 -4.50 19.95 8.25
CA ALA A 534 -3.14 20.31 7.86
C ALA A 534 -2.19 20.38 9.07
N ALA A 535 -2.65 20.93 10.19
CA ALA A 535 -1.86 20.99 11.42
C ALA A 535 -1.62 19.60 12.06
N VAL A 536 -2.58 18.68 11.96
CA VAL A 536 -2.43 17.27 12.39
C VAL A 536 -1.33 16.58 11.58
N VAL A 537 -1.35 16.73 10.27
CA VAL A 537 -0.33 16.18 9.35
C VAL A 537 1.04 16.77 9.64
N ALA A 538 1.14 18.11 9.72
CA ALA A 538 2.39 18.80 10.02
C ALA A 538 2.96 18.45 11.41
N GLY A 539 2.08 18.16 12.38
CA GLY A 539 2.43 17.72 13.72
C GLY A 539 2.84 16.24 13.80
N GLN A 540 2.82 15.49 12.70
CA GLN A 540 3.13 14.06 12.62
C GLN A 540 2.25 13.18 13.52
N ALA A 541 0.99 13.56 13.73
CA ALA A 541 0.06 12.76 14.49
C ALA A 541 -0.32 11.46 13.74
N ALA A 542 -0.58 10.39 14.48
CA ALA A 542 -0.92 9.09 13.93
C ALA A 542 -2.39 8.98 13.48
N GLY A 543 -3.25 9.90 13.92
CA GLY A 543 -4.65 9.94 13.53
C GLY A 543 -5.40 11.10 14.15
N PHE A 544 -6.66 11.24 13.78
CA PHE A 544 -7.52 12.29 14.30
C PHE A 544 -9.00 11.92 14.26
N THR A 545 -9.80 12.53 15.13
CA THR A 545 -11.23 12.27 15.25
C THR A 545 -12.10 13.40 14.68
N VAL A 546 -13.13 13.06 13.92
CA VAL A 546 -14.21 13.99 13.51
C VAL A 546 -15.57 13.32 13.74
N GLY A 547 -16.51 14.03 14.36
CA GLY A 547 -17.87 13.53 14.58
C GLY A 547 -18.93 14.55 14.22
N THR A 548 -19.33 15.38 15.20
CA THR A 548 -20.37 16.42 15.07
C THR A 548 -20.28 17.24 13.79
N ALA A 549 -19.09 17.76 13.42
CA ALA A 549 -18.93 18.61 12.23
C ALA A 549 -19.32 17.90 10.93
N ALA A 550 -18.95 16.63 10.76
CA ALA A 550 -19.30 15.85 9.58
C ALA A 550 -20.79 15.43 9.59
N LEU A 551 -21.34 15.09 10.77
CA LEU A 551 -22.76 14.75 10.92
C LEU A 551 -23.69 15.94 10.67
N ASP A 552 -23.25 17.15 10.99
CA ASP A 552 -24.05 18.38 10.85
C ASP A 552 -23.84 19.07 9.50
N GLY A 553 -22.97 18.53 8.64
CA GLY A 553 -22.64 19.13 7.36
C GLY A 553 -21.84 20.43 7.48
N ALA A 554 -21.19 20.64 8.62
CA ALA A 554 -20.50 21.87 8.98
C ALA A 554 -18.98 21.81 8.76
N PHE A 555 -18.46 20.72 8.18
CA PHE A 555 -17.04 20.66 7.82
C PHE A 555 -16.78 21.53 6.58
N GLU A 556 -16.04 22.62 6.76
CA GLU A 556 -15.79 23.60 5.71
C GLU A 556 -14.68 23.12 4.75
N VAL A 557 -15.00 23.04 3.45
CA VAL A 557 -14.03 22.77 2.38
C VAL A 557 -14.14 23.88 1.34
N THR A 558 -13.16 24.80 1.31
CA THR A 558 -12.94 25.86 0.31
C THR A 558 -14.12 26.16 -0.63
N GLY A 559 -15.19 26.76 -0.09
CA GLY A 559 -16.30 27.32 -0.88
C GLY A 559 -17.34 26.33 -1.44
N VAL A 560 -17.26 25.03 -1.14
CA VAL A 560 -18.26 24.02 -1.54
C VAL A 560 -18.71 23.25 -0.31
N VAL A 561 -20.02 23.16 -0.07
CA VAL A 561 -20.60 22.35 1.02
C VAL A 561 -20.97 20.97 0.46
N PRO A 562 -20.28 19.88 0.83
CA PRO A 562 -20.67 18.53 0.42
C PRO A 562 -22.07 18.18 0.92
N HIS A 563 -22.91 17.62 0.04
CA HIS A 563 -24.26 17.20 0.40
C HIS A 563 -24.27 15.85 1.13
N GLY A 564 -24.80 15.86 2.36
CA GLY A 564 -25.01 14.66 3.17
C GLY A 564 -23.72 14.10 3.79
N LEU A 565 -23.89 13.15 4.73
CA LEU A 565 -22.79 12.59 5.51
C LEU A 565 -21.70 11.98 4.62
N ALA A 566 -22.06 11.17 3.62
CA ALA A 566 -21.07 10.56 2.72
C ALA A 566 -20.22 11.61 1.98
N GLY A 567 -20.84 12.71 1.54
CA GLY A 567 -20.11 13.82 0.91
C GLY A 567 -19.13 14.48 1.87
N GLN A 568 -19.53 14.70 3.13
CA GLN A 568 -18.69 15.29 4.16
C GLN A 568 -17.47 14.40 4.46
N LEU A 569 -17.68 13.09 4.60
CA LEU A 569 -16.62 12.12 4.85
C LEU A 569 -15.61 12.06 3.69
N CYS A 570 -16.10 12.01 2.44
CA CYS A 570 -15.23 12.07 1.26
C CYS A 570 -14.42 13.37 1.22
N ALA A 571 -15.04 14.51 1.57
CA ALA A 571 -14.35 15.80 1.56
C ALA A 571 -13.25 15.87 2.61
N ILE A 572 -13.47 15.34 3.82
CA ILE A 572 -12.46 15.23 4.87
C ILE A 572 -11.27 14.38 4.41
N GLN A 573 -11.53 13.24 3.76
CA GLN A 573 -10.47 12.38 3.23
C GLN A 573 -9.67 13.05 2.10
N THR A 574 -10.34 13.77 1.20
CA THR A 574 -9.67 14.57 0.16
C THR A 574 -8.78 15.65 0.76
N VAL A 575 -9.25 16.34 1.81
CA VAL A 575 -8.47 17.35 2.52
C VAL A 575 -7.25 16.72 3.19
N LEU A 576 -7.40 15.56 3.83
CA LEU A 576 -6.28 14.82 4.42
C LEU A 576 -5.22 14.45 3.37
N GLN A 577 -5.66 13.90 2.23
CA GLN A 577 -4.76 13.55 1.12
C GLN A 577 -4.02 14.79 0.58
N GLY A 578 -4.75 15.90 0.41
CA GLY A 578 -4.17 17.16 -0.04
C GLY A 578 -3.17 17.75 0.95
N ALA A 579 -3.45 17.69 2.25
CA ALA A 579 -2.53 18.13 3.29
C ALA A 579 -1.25 17.29 3.34
N VAL A 580 -1.36 15.97 3.16
CA VAL A 580 -0.20 15.06 3.10
C VAL A 580 0.64 15.29 1.86
N ALA A 581 0.03 15.57 0.71
CA ALA A 581 0.77 15.90 -0.50
C ALA A 581 1.54 17.23 -0.43
N GLN A 582 1.16 18.13 0.50
CA GLN A 582 1.80 19.43 0.71
C GLN A 582 2.89 19.42 1.79
N ALA A 583 2.85 18.44 2.71
CA ALA A 583 3.82 18.24 3.78
C ALA A 583 5.02 17.42 3.28
#